data_AF-A0A256ZH05-F1
#
_entry.id   AF-A0A256ZH05-F1
#
_cell.length_a   1.000
_cell.length_b   1.000
_cell.length_c   1.000
_cell.angle_alpha   90.00
_cell.angle_beta   90.00
_cell.angle_gamma   90.00
#
_symmetry.space_group_name_H-M   'P 1'
#
loop_
_entity.id
_entity.type
_entity.pdbx_description
1 polymer ?
#
loop_
_entity_poly.entity_id
_entity_poly.type
_entity_poly.pdbx_seq_one_letter_code
_entity_poly.pdbx_strand_id
1 'polypeptide(L)'
;MRGLARPAVGEMGEAQELKKKLQAAIDAFRDERIRWFVGKSRSLVDSGLVSLEKMDELVRYLLRDEIERHLIMREIETNGPLTVPELAQRTGVSPERVEEHVKVLCVVGELIPSGEKEGSTAYALRAPVDEIMKERRICPCETVVALLHRLLGLWGGGGGREKQAG
;
A
#
# COMPACT_ATOMS: atom_id res chain seq x y z
N MET A 1 43.26 1.85 -9.44
CA MET A 1 41.88 1.49 -9.83
C MET A 1 41.52 0.19 -9.13
N ARG A 2 40.70 0.21 -8.06
CA ARG A 2 40.16 -1.02 -7.48
C ARG A 2 38.93 -1.40 -8.30
N GLY A 3 39.00 -2.51 -9.01
CA GLY A 3 37.85 -3.08 -9.69
C GLY A 3 36.77 -3.41 -8.65
N LEU A 4 35.60 -2.82 -8.78
CA LEU A 4 34.42 -3.27 -8.07
C LEU A 4 34.12 -4.67 -8.57
N ALA A 5 34.37 -5.68 -7.73
CA ALA A 5 34.00 -7.05 -8.00
C ALA A 5 32.49 -7.08 -8.33
N ARG A 6 32.13 -7.66 -9.48
CA ARG A 6 30.72 -7.89 -9.81
C ARG A 6 30.18 -8.93 -8.82
N PRO A 7 29.04 -8.68 -8.16
CA PRO A 7 28.48 -9.63 -7.21
C PRO A 7 28.12 -10.95 -7.92
N ALA A 8 28.25 -12.05 -7.18
CA ALA A 8 27.94 -13.39 -7.69
C ALA A 8 26.44 -13.52 -8.01
N VAL A 9 26.07 -14.47 -8.88
CA VAL A 9 24.68 -14.68 -9.33
C VAL A 9 23.70 -14.95 -8.15
N GLY A 10 24.18 -15.55 -7.06
CA GLY A 10 23.41 -15.71 -5.81
C GLY A 10 23.20 -14.38 -5.04
N GLU A 11 24.23 -13.52 -4.98
CA GLU A 11 24.16 -12.20 -4.35
C GLU A 11 23.22 -11.25 -5.13
N MET A 12 23.15 -11.40 -6.45
CA MET A 12 22.20 -10.65 -7.28
C MET A 12 20.74 -11.03 -7.00
N GLY A 13 20.46 -12.31 -6.71
CA GLY A 13 19.13 -12.78 -6.34
C GLY A 13 18.68 -12.29 -4.97
N GLU A 14 19.55 -12.37 -3.96
CA GLU A 14 19.27 -11.87 -2.61
C GLU A 14 19.08 -10.35 -2.56
N ALA A 15 19.92 -9.60 -3.29
CA ALA A 15 19.79 -8.15 -3.39
C ALA A 15 18.48 -7.72 -4.07
N GLN A 16 18.03 -8.46 -5.10
CA GLN A 16 16.75 -8.22 -5.76
C GLN A 16 15.57 -8.51 -4.84
N GLU A 17 15.62 -9.62 -4.11
CA GLU A 17 14.59 -10.02 -3.15
C GLU A 17 14.47 -9.00 -2.00
N LEU A 18 15.60 -8.54 -1.47
CA LEU A 18 15.64 -7.49 -0.46
C LEU A 18 15.05 -6.18 -1.00
N LYS A 19 15.39 -5.81 -2.24
CA LYS A 19 14.84 -4.59 -2.88
C LYS A 19 13.32 -4.66 -3.02
N LYS A 20 12.76 -5.82 -3.39
CA LYS A 20 11.30 -6.02 -3.46
C LYS A 20 10.64 -5.80 -2.10
N LYS A 21 11.17 -6.43 -1.05
CA LYS A 21 10.66 -6.28 0.33
C LYS A 21 10.75 -4.85 0.82
N LEU A 22 11.85 -4.16 0.55
CA LEU A 22 12.02 -2.74 0.89
C LEU A 22 11.04 -1.85 0.13
N GLN A 23 10.77 -2.14 -1.16
CA GLN A 23 9.79 -1.39 -1.93
C GLN A 23 8.37 -1.57 -1.38
N ALA A 24 7.97 -2.82 -1.07
CA ALA A 24 6.68 -3.10 -0.44
C ALA A 24 6.55 -2.39 0.92
N ALA A 25 7.63 -2.32 1.70
CA ALA A 25 7.66 -1.55 2.93
C ALA A 25 7.49 -0.05 2.70
N ILE A 26 8.23 0.54 1.75
CA ILE A 26 8.08 1.95 1.39
C ILE A 26 6.64 2.26 0.98
N ASP A 27 6.04 1.41 0.16
CA ASP A 27 4.66 1.61 -0.30
C ASP A 27 3.68 1.51 0.88
N ALA A 28 3.85 0.52 1.77
CA ALA A 28 3.06 0.41 3.00
C ALA A 28 3.16 1.67 3.89
N PHE A 29 4.38 2.17 4.16
CA PHE A 29 4.54 3.39 4.98
C PHE A 29 3.97 4.65 4.32
N ARG A 30 3.87 4.68 2.98
CA ARG A 30 3.21 5.76 2.23
C ARG A 30 1.70 5.58 2.13
N ASP A 31 1.17 4.44 2.56
CA ASP A 31 -0.24 4.14 2.51
C ASP A 31 -1.03 5.00 3.50
N GLU A 32 -2.27 5.29 3.14
CA GLU A 32 -3.16 6.10 3.96
C GLU A 32 -3.49 5.43 5.30
N ARG A 33 -3.68 4.10 5.31
CA ARG A 33 -4.11 3.38 6.51
C ARG A 33 -3.09 3.46 7.63
N ILE A 34 -1.80 3.29 7.31
CA ILE A 34 -0.73 3.44 8.30
C ILE A 34 -0.64 4.89 8.78
N ARG A 35 -0.69 5.87 7.87
CA ARG A 35 -0.63 7.29 8.26
C ARG A 35 -1.79 7.71 9.17
N TRP A 36 -3.02 7.31 8.82
CA TRP A 36 -4.20 7.59 9.63
C TRP A 36 -4.11 6.91 11.01
N PHE A 37 -3.74 5.62 11.02
CA PHE A 37 -3.67 4.85 12.27
C PHE A 37 -2.60 5.40 13.22
N VAL A 38 -1.41 5.70 12.71
CA VAL A 38 -0.34 6.33 13.50
C VAL A 38 -0.78 7.71 13.99
N GLY A 39 -1.40 8.53 13.15
CA GLY A 39 -1.93 9.84 13.54
C GLY A 39 -3.01 9.78 14.62
N LYS A 40 -3.82 8.70 14.65
CA LYS A 40 -4.90 8.51 15.62
C LYS A 40 -4.47 7.77 16.89
N SER A 41 -3.37 7.02 16.84
CA SER A 41 -2.89 6.13 17.91
C SER A 41 -2.83 6.81 19.28
N ARG A 42 -2.21 7.99 19.37
CA ARG A 42 -2.08 8.74 20.63
C ARG A 42 -3.43 9.11 21.23
N SER A 43 -4.35 9.61 20.41
CA SER A 43 -5.70 9.96 20.85
C SER A 43 -6.49 8.74 21.37
N LEU A 44 -6.23 7.55 20.84
CA LEU A 44 -6.87 6.31 21.31
C LEU A 44 -6.28 5.83 22.65
N VAL A 45 -4.98 6.01 22.85
CA VAL A 45 -4.31 5.72 24.13
C VAL A 45 -4.73 6.73 25.20
N ASP A 46 -4.67 8.03 24.89
CA ASP A 46 -4.98 9.11 25.82
C ASP A 46 -6.47 9.10 26.27
N SER A 47 -7.36 8.54 25.44
CA SER A 47 -8.78 8.36 25.79
C SER A 47 -9.06 7.14 26.66
N GLY A 48 -8.05 6.31 26.95
CA GLY A 48 -8.20 5.09 27.75
C GLY A 48 -8.92 3.94 27.04
N LEU A 49 -9.28 4.10 25.76
CA LEU A 49 -9.95 3.06 24.96
C LEU A 49 -9.03 1.88 24.64
N VAL A 50 -7.72 2.14 24.54
CA VAL A 50 -6.71 1.14 24.20
C VAL A 50 -5.48 1.35 25.09
N SER A 51 -4.92 0.28 25.65
CA SER A 51 -3.65 0.38 26.39
C SER A 51 -2.47 0.63 25.45
N LEU A 52 -1.37 1.17 25.98
CA LEU A 52 -0.15 1.40 25.19
C LEU A 52 0.40 0.08 24.60
N GLU A 53 0.41 -0.99 25.39
CA GLU A 53 0.86 -2.33 24.94
C GLU A 53 -0.02 -2.84 23.80
N LYS A 54 -1.34 -2.72 23.93
CA LYS A 54 -2.26 -3.14 22.88
C LYS A 54 -2.12 -2.30 21.63
N MET A 55 -1.85 -1.00 21.78
CA MET A 55 -1.56 -0.12 20.66
C MET A 55 -0.31 -0.57 19.91
N ASP A 56 0.78 -0.90 20.62
CA ASP A 56 2.03 -1.34 20.00
C ASP A 56 1.86 -2.66 19.22
N GLU A 57 1.08 -3.61 19.77
CA GLU A 57 0.69 -4.82 19.05
C GLU A 57 -0.08 -4.50 17.76
N LEU A 58 -1.11 -3.66 17.85
CA LEU A 58 -1.95 -3.29 16.70
C LEU A 58 -1.12 -2.61 15.60
N VAL A 59 -0.19 -1.73 15.98
CA VAL A 59 0.75 -1.10 15.02
C VAL A 59 1.56 -2.19 14.30
N ARG A 60 2.14 -3.14 15.03
CA ARG A 60 2.95 -4.21 14.41
C ARG A 60 2.14 -5.10 13.48
N TYR A 61 0.91 -5.44 13.87
CA TYR A 61 0.00 -6.20 13.01
C TYR A 61 -0.35 -5.43 11.74
N LEU A 62 -0.79 -4.19 11.88
CA LEU A 62 -1.16 -3.34 10.76
C LEU A 62 0.00 -3.14 9.77
N LEU A 63 1.21 -2.87 10.29
CA LEU A 63 2.40 -2.68 9.47
C LEU A 63 2.70 -3.93 8.63
N ARG A 64 2.76 -5.09 9.29
CA ARG A 64 3.04 -6.36 8.62
C ARG A 64 2.00 -6.67 7.55
N ASP A 65 0.73 -6.50 7.88
CA ASP A 65 -0.37 -6.74 6.94
C ASP A 65 -0.30 -5.80 5.73
N GLU A 66 0.04 -4.53 5.93
CA GLU A 66 0.13 -3.57 4.83
C GLU A 66 1.34 -3.85 3.92
N ILE A 67 2.47 -4.27 4.50
CA ILE A 67 3.66 -4.69 3.74
C ILE A 67 3.32 -5.90 2.86
N GLU A 68 2.67 -6.91 3.44
CA GLU A 68 2.32 -8.14 2.72
C GLU A 68 1.30 -7.87 1.61
N ARG A 69 0.29 -7.02 1.85
CA ARG A 69 -0.65 -6.58 0.81
C ARG A 69 0.05 -5.88 -0.36
N HIS A 70 0.98 -4.96 -0.07
CA HIS A 70 1.74 -4.30 -1.14
C HIS A 70 2.66 -5.25 -1.89
N LEU A 71 3.24 -6.24 -1.20
CA LEU A 71 4.04 -7.27 -1.83
C LEU A 71 3.19 -8.12 -2.81
N ILE A 72 1.99 -8.55 -2.38
CA ILE A 72 1.01 -9.25 -3.22
C ILE A 72 0.64 -8.41 -4.44
N MET A 73 0.26 -7.14 -4.24
CA MET A 73 -0.13 -6.25 -5.34
C MET A 73 1.01 -6.06 -6.35
N ARG A 74 2.26 -5.87 -5.90
CA ARG A 74 3.42 -5.71 -6.80
C ARG A 74 3.76 -6.99 -7.57
N GLU A 75 3.58 -8.17 -6.97
CA GLU A 75 3.76 -9.43 -7.70
C GLU A 75 2.67 -9.61 -8.79
N ILE A 76 1.42 -9.22 -8.54
CA ILE A 76 0.37 -9.22 -9.56
C ILE A 76 0.65 -8.18 -10.66
N GLU A 77 1.10 -6.98 -10.28
CA GLU A 77 1.47 -5.92 -11.25
C GLU A 77 2.59 -6.38 -12.19
N THR A 78 3.58 -7.09 -11.65
CA THR A 78 4.75 -7.54 -12.40
C THR A 78 4.46 -8.76 -13.28
N ASN A 79 3.68 -9.71 -12.78
CA ASN A 79 3.53 -11.03 -13.41
C ASN A 79 2.15 -11.25 -14.05
N GLY A 80 1.24 -10.28 -13.95
CA GLY A 80 -0.16 -10.44 -14.35
C GLY A 80 -0.97 -11.21 -13.30
N PRO A 81 -2.17 -11.71 -13.67
CA PRO A 81 -3.07 -12.35 -12.70
C PRO A 81 -2.47 -13.61 -12.07
N LEU A 82 -2.50 -13.71 -10.74
CA LEU A 82 -1.92 -14.80 -9.97
C LEU A 82 -2.94 -15.44 -9.02
N THR A 83 -2.78 -16.74 -8.77
CA THR A 83 -3.53 -17.51 -7.78
C THR A 83 -2.92 -17.40 -6.39
N VAL A 84 -3.67 -17.79 -5.35
CA VAL A 84 -3.17 -17.82 -3.95
C VAL A 84 -1.89 -18.67 -3.82
N PRO A 85 -1.78 -19.89 -4.38
CA PRO A 85 -0.54 -20.68 -4.30
C PRO A 85 0.65 -20.00 -4.99
N GLU A 86 0.45 -19.41 -6.17
CA GLU A 86 1.52 -18.68 -6.88
C GLU A 86 1.99 -17.45 -6.09
N LEU A 87 1.04 -16.72 -5.49
CA LEU A 87 1.34 -15.58 -4.63
C LEU A 87 2.11 -16.01 -3.38
N ALA A 88 1.70 -17.09 -2.71
CA ALA A 88 2.41 -17.60 -1.53
C ALA A 88 3.86 -17.97 -1.88
N GLN A 89 4.06 -18.67 -3.00
CA GLN A 89 5.40 -19.03 -3.46
C GLN A 89 6.26 -17.80 -3.79
N ARG A 90 5.70 -16.80 -4.47
CA ARG A 90 6.44 -15.62 -4.94
C ARG A 90 6.75 -14.61 -3.84
N THR A 91 5.86 -14.49 -2.87
CA THR A 91 5.97 -13.51 -1.78
C THR A 91 6.65 -14.09 -0.53
N GLY A 92 6.67 -15.42 -0.39
CA GLY A 92 7.08 -16.09 0.84
C GLY A 92 6.09 -15.92 2.00
N VAL A 93 4.92 -15.35 1.75
CA VAL A 93 3.81 -15.26 2.71
C VAL A 93 3.06 -16.59 2.72
N SER A 94 2.61 -17.04 3.89
CA SER A 94 1.91 -18.32 3.99
C SER A 94 0.60 -18.30 3.17
N PRO A 95 0.16 -19.43 2.60
CA PRO A 95 -1.07 -19.50 1.80
C PRO A 95 -2.30 -18.95 2.53
N GLU A 96 -2.43 -19.21 3.83
CA GLU A 96 -3.56 -18.76 4.65
C GLU A 96 -3.59 -17.23 4.74
N ARG A 97 -2.42 -16.60 4.95
CA ARG A 97 -2.33 -15.14 5.04
C ARG A 97 -2.49 -14.47 3.68
N VAL A 98 -2.00 -15.09 2.61
CA VAL A 98 -2.28 -14.63 1.25
C VAL A 98 -3.78 -14.65 1.00
N GLU A 99 -4.49 -15.71 1.37
CA GLU A 99 -5.94 -15.81 1.21
C GLU A 99 -6.69 -14.70 1.98
N GLU A 100 -6.30 -14.44 3.24
CA GLU A 100 -6.84 -13.33 4.05
C GLU A 100 -6.61 -11.98 3.37
N HIS A 101 -5.38 -11.70 2.91
CA HIS A 101 -5.05 -10.43 2.27
C HIS A 101 -5.78 -10.26 0.95
N VAL A 102 -5.86 -11.29 0.13
CA VAL A 102 -6.59 -11.26 -1.15
C VAL A 102 -8.07 -11.00 -0.90
N LYS A 103 -8.69 -11.60 0.12
CA LYS A 103 -10.08 -11.29 0.51
C LYS A 103 -10.24 -9.82 0.86
N VAL A 104 -9.35 -9.27 1.70
CA VAL A 104 -9.38 -7.85 2.08
C VAL A 104 -9.23 -6.95 0.85
N LEU A 105 -8.25 -7.24 -0.01
CA LEU A 105 -7.97 -6.49 -1.24
C LEU A 105 -9.13 -6.53 -2.25
N CYS A 106 -9.85 -7.65 -2.34
CA CYS A 106 -11.09 -7.76 -3.11
C CYS A 106 -12.22 -6.92 -2.52
N VAL A 107 -12.40 -6.96 -1.19
CA VAL A 107 -13.44 -6.18 -0.50
C VAL A 107 -13.23 -4.68 -0.69
N VAL A 108 -11.98 -4.21 -0.67
CA VAL A 108 -11.66 -2.79 -0.93
C VAL A 108 -11.58 -2.45 -2.43
N GLY A 109 -11.83 -3.42 -3.31
CA GLY A 109 -11.94 -3.19 -4.75
C GLY A 109 -10.60 -2.99 -5.49
N GLU A 110 -9.51 -3.52 -4.95
CA GLU A 110 -8.17 -3.39 -5.54
C GLU A 110 -7.76 -4.61 -6.33
N LEU A 111 -8.24 -5.77 -5.90
CA LEU A 111 -8.16 -7.02 -6.65
C LEU A 111 -9.52 -7.42 -7.17
N ILE A 112 -9.53 -8.01 -8.36
CA ILE A 112 -10.71 -8.61 -8.98
C ILE A 112 -10.41 -10.06 -9.39
N PRO A 113 -11.35 -11.00 -9.26
CA PRO A 113 -11.21 -12.33 -9.83
C PRO A 113 -10.99 -12.25 -11.35
N SER A 114 -10.03 -13.02 -11.86
CA SER A 114 -9.59 -13.01 -13.26
C SER A 114 -9.55 -14.44 -13.80
N GLY A 115 -10.66 -15.16 -13.63
CA GLY A 115 -10.81 -16.55 -14.04
C GLY A 115 -10.12 -17.54 -13.10
N GLU A 116 -9.86 -18.73 -13.63
CA GLU A 116 -9.27 -19.85 -12.90
C GLU A 116 -8.00 -20.34 -13.60
N LYS A 117 -7.01 -20.72 -12.80
CA LYS A 117 -5.79 -21.40 -13.23
C LYS A 117 -5.59 -22.61 -12.32
N GLU A 118 -5.43 -23.79 -12.92
CA GLU A 118 -5.14 -25.04 -12.19
C GLU A 118 -6.12 -25.33 -11.04
N GLY A 119 -7.41 -25.00 -11.23
CA GLY A 119 -8.46 -25.21 -10.22
C GLY A 119 -8.47 -24.19 -9.07
N SER A 120 -7.66 -23.12 -9.16
CA SER A 120 -7.64 -22.01 -8.22
C SER A 120 -8.03 -20.70 -8.90
N THR A 121 -8.76 -19.84 -8.20
CA THR A 121 -9.09 -18.50 -8.70
C THR A 121 -7.82 -17.65 -8.83
N ALA A 122 -7.63 -17.05 -10.01
CA ALA A 122 -6.58 -16.05 -10.24
C ALA A 122 -7.13 -14.64 -9.97
N TYR A 123 -6.28 -13.74 -9.49
CA TYR A 123 -6.64 -12.37 -9.13
C TYR A 123 -5.81 -11.37 -9.93
N ALA A 124 -6.47 -10.34 -10.46
CA ALA A 124 -5.86 -9.23 -11.16
C ALA A 124 -6.03 -7.93 -10.38
N LEU A 125 -5.12 -6.98 -10.59
CA LEU A 125 -5.31 -5.60 -10.10
C LEU A 125 -6.42 -4.90 -10.87
N ARG A 126 -7.23 -4.09 -10.17
CA ARG A 126 -8.21 -3.20 -10.81
C ARG A 126 -7.55 -2.09 -11.63
N ALA A 127 -6.42 -1.59 -11.16
CA ALA A 127 -5.63 -0.52 -11.76
C ALA A 127 -4.14 -0.67 -11.35
N PRO A 128 -3.19 0.00 -12.02
CA PRO A 128 -1.79 0.01 -11.58
C PRO A 128 -1.65 0.41 -10.11
N VAL A 129 -0.67 -0.17 -9.40
CA VAL A 129 -0.50 0.02 -7.95
C VAL A 129 -0.30 1.50 -7.62
N ASP A 130 0.46 2.23 -8.44
CA ASP A 130 0.70 3.65 -8.22
C ASP A 130 -0.59 4.51 -8.35
N GLU A 131 -1.54 4.10 -9.20
CA GLU A 131 -2.85 4.75 -9.32
C GLU A 131 -3.73 4.44 -8.11
N ILE A 132 -3.82 3.18 -7.69
CA ILE A 132 -4.51 2.75 -6.46
C ILE A 132 -3.99 3.54 -5.25
N MET A 133 -2.67 3.64 -5.11
CA MET A 133 -2.04 4.40 -4.04
C MET A 133 -2.34 5.89 -4.12
N LYS A 134 -2.43 6.47 -5.32
CA LYS A 134 -2.78 7.88 -5.49
C LYS A 134 -4.21 8.16 -5.04
N GLU A 135 -5.15 7.27 -5.36
CA GLU A 135 -6.54 7.34 -4.91
C GLU A 135 -6.62 7.25 -3.38
N ARG A 136 -5.94 6.27 -2.77
CA ARG A 136 -5.86 6.11 -1.31
C ARG A 136 -5.20 7.29 -0.61
N ARG A 137 -4.19 7.93 -1.21
CA ARG A 137 -3.46 9.02 -0.53
C ARG A 137 -4.29 10.27 -0.26
N ILE A 138 -5.49 10.36 -0.83
CA ILE A 138 -6.43 11.42 -0.53
C ILE A 138 -7.11 11.06 0.79
N CYS A 139 -6.75 11.73 1.89
CA CYS A 139 -7.47 11.51 3.15
C CYS A 139 -8.97 11.75 2.90
N PRO A 140 -9.89 10.87 3.33
CA PRO A 140 -11.32 11.12 3.22
C PRO A 140 -11.67 12.43 3.92
N CYS A 141 -10.93 12.79 4.98
CA CYS A 141 -11.01 14.08 5.64
C CYS A 141 -10.61 15.24 4.72
N GLU A 142 -9.57 15.09 3.90
CA GLU A 142 -9.11 16.10 2.94
C GLU A 142 -10.04 16.21 1.73
N THR A 143 -10.64 15.10 1.27
CA THR A 143 -11.72 15.12 0.29
C THR A 143 -12.96 15.82 0.84
N VAL A 144 -13.38 15.47 2.06
CA VAL A 144 -14.52 16.10 2.73
C VAL A 144 -14.23 17.56 3.01
N VAL A 145 -13.03 17.92 3.48
CA VAL A 145 -12.61 19.32 3.68
C VAL A 145 -12.56 20.07 2.35
N ALA A 146 -12.04 19.48 1.26
CA ALA A 146 -12.03 20.09 -0.06
C ALA A 146 -13.45 20.28 -0.61
N LEU A 147 -14.34 19.31 -0.41
CA LEU A 147 -15.76 19.42 -0.75
C LEU A 147 -16.46 20.49 0.10
N LEU A 148 -16.19 20.55 1.40
CA LEU A 148 -16.72 21.58 2.30
C LEU A 148 -16.19 22.97 1.93
N HIS A 149 -14.90 23.10 1.61
CA HIS A 149 -14.32 24.36 1.11
C HIS A 149 -14.96 24.78 -0.21
N ARG A 150 -15.24 23.83 -1.10
CA ARG A 150 -15.98 24.09 -2.35
C ARG A 150 -17.42 24.53 -2.08
N LEU A 151 -18.12 23.88 -1.16
CA LEU A 151 -19.51 24.22 -0.78
C LEU A 151 -19.59 25.57 -0.04
N LEU A 152 -18.59 25.91 0.75
CA LEU A 152 -18.49 27.17 1.50
C LEU A 152 -17.88 28.32 0.66
N GLY A 153 -17.50 28.08 -0.60
CA GLY A 153 -16.93 29.09 -1.49
C GLY A 153 -15.53 29.58 -1.08
N LEU A 154 -14.80 28.83 -0.25
CA LEU A 154 -13.50 29.21 0.30
C LEU A 154 -12.31 28.91 -0.63
N TRP A 155 -12.57 28.42 -1.85
CA TRP A 155 -11.53 28.12 -2.82
C TRP A 155 -11.28 29.32 -3.74
N GLY A 156 -10.24 30.09 -3.42
CA GLY A 156 -9.81 31.25 -4.23
C GLY A 156 -8.77 32.11 -3.50
N GLY A 157 -7.50 31.71 -3.56
CA GLY A 157 -6.43 32.49 -2.94
C GLY A 157 -5.05 31.89 -3.15
N GLY A 158 -4.59 31.81 -4.41
CA GLY A 158 -3.23 31.36 -4.68
C GLY A 158 -2.95 31.16 -6.16
N GLY A 159 -2.70 32.24 -6.89
CA GLY A 159 -2.27 32.19 -8.29
C GLY A 159 -2.09 33.59 -8.85
N GLY A 160 -0.86 34.07 -8.84
CA GLY A 160 -0.49 35.42 -9.26
C GLY A 160 -0.90 35.77 -10.68
N ARG A 161 -1.12 37.07 -10.90
CA ARG A 161 -0.92 37.72 -12.20
C ARG A 161 -0.06 38.95 -11.99
N GLU A 162 1.21 38.79 -12.31
CA GLU A 162 1.99 39.87 -12.88
C GLU A 162 1.80 39.79 -14.40
N LYS A 163 1.15 40.80 -15.00
CA LYS A 163 1.59 41.57 -16.17
C LYS A 163 0.46 42.38 -16.82
N GLN A 164 0.74 43.69 -16.87
CA GLN A 164 0.46 44.69 -17.93
C GLN A 164 -0.97 45.19 -18.14
N ALA A 165 -1.22 46.47 -17.86
CA ALA A 165 -1.12 47.57 -18.84
C ALA A 165 -1.76 48.84 -18.25
N GLY A 166 -1.03 49.97 -18.31
CA GLY A 166 -1.46 51.29 -17.83
C GLY A 166 -0.27 52.12 -17.41
#